data_AF-A0A356TQ06-F1
#
_entry.id   AF-A0A356TQ06-F1
#
_cell.length_a   1.000
_cell.length_b   1.000
_cell.length_c   1.000
_cell.angle_alpha   90.00
_cell.angle_beta   90.00
_cell.angle_gamma   90.00
#
_symmetry.space_group_name_H-M   'P 1'
#
loop_
_entity.id
_entity.type
_entity.pdbx_description
1 polymer ?
#
loop_
_entity_poly.entity_id
_entity_poly.type
_entity_poly.pdbx_seq_one_letter_code
_entity_poly.pdbx_strand_id
1 'polypeptide(L)'
;MATSGERDLPAWEQPPQRVHLHMMKKEPQRLPLGWLDLLTWEARRLELIREGDDVSGFVRAVGRGLAADPPRDPMVAHRQTDKRGWITIGLDPKRMFWREANALFSAAAISDCKDQRPKALDLLSSPEALDAIGGDATLDLDVLGLSAEKSRLDLIRAEHLRARARLFSDGVAATEVAIAINEKATVAVGALRAALVKYAAVALSPGDRTPDSKEVYRLVDSWGATTEAWSALGEHFDALLRDLGEVEPEEARERFAQACLRVAQACFAAATAAGRESGRWLKAAALGERVLHAKLRPLRTSLRAPESSSRAETNALEGQA
;
A
#
# COMPACT_ATOMS: atom_id res chain seq x y z
N MET A 1 -12.37 22.76 0.50
CA MET A 1 -12.98 21.41 0.34
C MET A 1 -14.17 21.54 -0.58
N ALA A 2 -14.43 20.59 -1.48
CA ALA A 2 -15.71 20.55 -2.17
C ALA A 2 -16.82 20.31 -1.14
N THR A 3 -17.74 21.27 -1.06
CA THR A 3 -18.94 21.20 -0.25
C THR A 3 -20.10 21.04 -1.22
N SER A 4 -20.81 19.91 -1.16
CA SER A 4 -22.02 19.71 -1.95
C SER A 4 -23.04 20.77 -1.55
N GLY A 5 -23.56 21.49 -2.54
CA GLY A 5 -24.63 22.47 -2.39
C GLY A 5 -25.63 22.31 -3.54
N GLU A 6 -26.65 23.16 -3.62
CA GLU A 6 -27.74 23.04 -4.61
C GLU A 6 -27.30 23.03 -6.08
N ARG A 7 -26.05 23.44 -6.37
CA ARG A 7 -25.46 23.45 -7.72
C ARG A 7 -24.54 22.25 -7.99
N ASP A 8 -24.29 21.39 -7.02
CA ASP A 8 -23.56 20.14 -7.21
C ASP A 8 -24.51 19.13 -7.85
N LEU A 9 -24.47 19.06 -9.18
CA LEU A 9 -25.29 18.17 -9.98
C LEU A 9 -24.39 17.21 -10.75
N PRO A 10 -24.81 15.95 -10.96
CA PRO A 10 -24.10 15.05 -11.86
C PRO A 10 -24.18 15.55 -13.32
N ALA A 11 -23.29 15.05 -14.18
CA ALA A 11 -23.17 15.51 -15.56
C ALA A 11 -24.49 15.46 -16.36
N TRP A 12 -25.36 14.49 -16.11
CA TRP A 12 -26.65 14.35 -16.80
C TRP A 12 -27.75 15.33 -16.35
N GLU A 13 -27.58 15.97 -15.19
CA GLU A 13 -28.48 17.02 -14.68
C GLU A 13 -27.96 18.44 -15.01
N GLN A 14 -26.71 18.54 -15.47
CA GLN A 14 -26.14 19.80 -15.92
C GLN A 14 -26.55 20.13 -17.37
N PRO A 15 -26.55 21.41 -17.76
CA PRO A 15 -26.71 21.77 -19.17
C PRO A 15 -25.64 21.09 -20.04
N PRO A 16 -26.01 20.58 -21.23
CA PRO A 16 -25.08 19.87 -22.09
C PRO A 16 -23.89 20.77 -22.44
N GLN A 17 -22.70 20.17 -22.51
CA GLN A 17 -21.52 20.95 -22.80
C GLN A 17 -21.59 21.58 -24.19
N ARG A 18 -21.11 22.83 -24.32
CA ARG A 18 -21.11 23.55 -25.60
C ARG A 18 -20.36 22.78 -26.69
N VAL A 19 -20.95 22.69 -27.88
CA VAL A 19 -20.45 21.91 -29.04
C VAL A 19 -19.17 22.49 -29.65
N HIS A 20 -18.89 23.80 -29.45
CA HIS A 20 -17.81 24.52 -30.13
C HIS A 20 -16.47 24.60 -29.38
N LEU A 21 -16.06 23.54 -28.66
CA LEU A 21 -14.73 23.54 -28.02
C LEU A 21 -13.56 23.56 -29.02
N HIS A 22 -13.77 23.05 -30.24
CA HIS A 22 -12.78 23.15 -31.32
C HIS A 22 -12.41 24.59 -31.70
N MET A 23 -13.24 25.57 -31.32
CA MET A 23 -12.96 27.00 -31.51
C MET A 23 -12.15 27.60 -30.35
N MET A 24 -11.95 26.85 -29.26
CA MET A 24 -11.18 27.30 -28.10
C MET A 24 -9.69 26.98 -28.30
N LYS A 25 -8.83 27.99 -28.13
CA LYS A 25 -7.36 27.84 -28.22
C LYS A 25 -6.76 27.02 -27.06
N LYS A 26 -7.51 26.84 -25.98
CA LYS A 26 -7.09 26.13 -24.76
C LYS A 26 -8.22 25.23 -24.29
N GLU A 27 -7.84 24.11 -23.70
CA GLU A 27 -8.78 23.22 -23.03
C GLU A 27 -9.53 23.98 -21.94
N PRO A 28 -10.88 23.90 -21.88
CA PRO A 28 -11.64 24.55 -20.84
C PRO A 28 -11.34 23.87 -19.49
N GLN A 29 -10.87 24.65 -18.53
CA GLN A 29 -10.63 24.19 -17.17
C GLN A 29 -11.61 24.83 -16.19
N ARG A 30 -12.11 24.06 -15.21
CA ARG A 30 -12.84 24.60 -14.05
C ARG A 30 -12.66 23.68 -12.83
N LEU A 31 -12.97 24.21 -11.65
CA LEU A 31 -13.16 23.39 -10.46
C LEU A 31 -14.52 22.69 -10.52
N PRO A 32 -14.66 21.50 -9.92
CA PRO A 32 -15.96 20.85 -9.74
C PRO A 32 -16.83 21.66 -8.77
N LEU A 33 -18.15 21.62 -9.01
CA LEU A 33 -19.17 22.30 -8.19
C LEU A 33 -19.44 21.54 -6.87
N GLY A 34 -19.09 20.27 -6.82
CA GLY A 34 -19.11 19.42 -5.63
C GLY A 34 -18.72 17.98 -5.97
N TRP A 35 -19.18 17.02 -5.18
CA TRP A 35 -18.82 15.61 -5.35
C TRP A 35 -19.57 14.93 -6.49
N LEU A 36 -20.85 15.25 -6.72
CA LEU A 36 -21.61 14.67 -7.82
C LEU A 36 -21.01 15.07 -9.17
N ASP A 37 -20.64 16.35 -9.29
CA ASP A 37 -19.96 16.86 -10.47
C ASP A 37 -18.54 16.27 -10.66
N LEU A 38 -17.76 16.11 -9.58
CA LEU A 38 -16.43 15.50 -9.64
C LEU A 38 -16.50 14.01 -10.05
N LEU A 39 -17.42 13.24 -9.46
CA LEU A 39 -17.54 11.80 -9.72
C LEU A 39 -18.14 11.48 -11.09
N THR A 40 -18.74 12.46 -11.74
CA THR A 40 -19.28 12.34 -13.11
C THR A 40 -18.49 13.20 -14.11
N TRP A 41 -17.23 13.51 -13.77
CA TRP A 41 -16.43 14.45 -14.55
C TRP A 41 -16.22 14.00 -16.00
N GLU A 42 -16.67 14.83 -16.93
CA GLU A 42 -16.55 14.59 -18.37
C GLU A 42 -15.15 14.96 -18.90
N ALA A 43 -14.12 14.22 -18.48
CA ALA A 43 -12.74 14.40 -18.92
C ALA A 43 -12.56 14.19 -20.44
N ARG A 44 -13.47 13.45 -21.07
CA ARG A 44 -13.50 13.16 -22.50
C ARG A 44 -14.88 13.41 -23.06
N ARG A 45 -14.94 13.69 -24.35
CA ARG A 45 -16.17 13.64 -25.13
C ARG A 45 -16.15 12.39 -25.97
N LEU A 46 -17.23 11.64 -25.86
CA LEU A 46 -17.41 10.38 -26.57
C LEU A 46 -18.72 10.48 -27.34
N GLU A 47 -18.67 10.23 -28.63
CA GLU A 47 -19.85 10.06 -29.48
C GLU A 47 -19.80 8.65 -30.05
N LEU A 48 -20.85 7.87 -29.80
CA LEU A 48 -20.96 6.51 -30.32
C LEU A 48 -21.53 6.56 -31.74
N ILE A 49 -20.85 5.89 -32.67
CA ILE A 49 -21.33 5.71 -34.04
C ILE A 49 -22.12 4.40 -34.06
N ARG A 50 -23.37 4.46 -34.49
CA ARG A 50 -24.29 3.33 -34.51
C ARG A 50 -24.67 2.93 -35.93
N GLU A 51 -24.80 1.63 -36.14
CA GLU A 51 -25.33 1.01 -37.36
C GLU A 51 -26.48 0.09 -36.95
N GLY A 52 -27.72 0.59 -37.09
CA GLY A 52 -28.87 -0.06 -36.47
C GLY A 52 -28.77 -0.02 -34.94
N ASP A 53 -28.87 -1.20 -34.31
CA ASP A 53 -28.79 -1.34 -32.85
C ASP A 53 -27.34 -1.48 -32.32
N ASP A 54 -26.39 -1.73 -33.22
CA ASP A 54 -24.99 -1.97 -32.87
C ASP A 54 -24.17 -0.67 -32.82
N VAL A 55 -23.14 -0.65 -31.97
CA VAL A 55 -22.12 0.41 -31.95
C VAL A 55 -20.96 -0.04 -32.85
N SER A 56 -20.83 0.58 -34.03
CA SER A 56 -19.78 0.25 -35.00
C SER A 56 -18.49 1.07 -34.80
N GLY A 57 -18.56 2.15 -34.03
CA GLY A 57 -17.38 2.97 -33.73
C GLY A 57 -17.62 4.04 -32.67
N PHE A 58 -16.61 4.87 -32.44
CA PHE A 58 -16.74 6.04 -31.58
C PHE A 58 -15.80 7.16 -32.00
N VAL A 59 -16.21 8.40 -31.75
CA VAL A 59 -15.37 9.59 -31.82
C VAL A 59 -14.95 9.94 -30.40
N ARG A 60 -13.64 10.13 -30.19
CA ARG A 60 -13.08 10.57 -28.90
C ARG A 60 -12.41 11.92 -29.06
N ALA A 61 -12.84 12.88 -28.26
CA ALA A 61 -12.22 14.20 -28.15
C ALA A 61 -11.88 14.54 -26.70
N VAL A 62 -11.05 15.57 -26.54
CA VAL A 62 -10.78 16.17 -25.23
C VAL A 62 -12.07 16.78 -24.69
N GLY A 63 -12.37 16.51 -23.43
CA GLY A 63 -13.52 17.07 -22.74
C GLY A 63 -13.13 18.30 -21.95
N ARG A 64 -13.40 18.24 -20.65
CA ARG A 64 -13.13 19.31 -19.70
C ARG A 64 -11.96 18.94 -18.80
N GLY A 65 -10.97 19.82 -18.69
CA GLY A 65 -9.87 19.67 -17.76
C GLY A 65 -10.25 20.14 -16.35
N LEU A 66 -9.66 19.55 -15.32
CA LEU A 66 -9.71 20.11 -13.97
C LEU A 66 -8.81 21.35 -13.91
N ALA A 67 -9.28 22.41 -13.27
CA ALA A 67 -8.43 23.55 -12.91
C ALA A 67 -7.37 23.14 -11.87
N ALA A 68 -6.37 24.01 -11.65
CA ALA A 68 -5.35 23.79 -10.64
C ALA A 68 -5.96 23.59 -9.24
N ASP A 69 -5.33 22.73 -8.44
CA ASP A 69 -5.73 22.39 -7.07
C ASP A 69 -7.19 21.92 -6.94
N PRO A 70 -7.63 20.92 -7.72
CA PRO A 70 -8.97 20.38 -7.57
C PRO A 70 -9.14 19.74 -6.19
N PRO A 71 -10.38 19.65 -5.68
CA PRO A 71 -10.64 18.85 -4.48
C PRO A 71 -10.17 17.41 -4.73
N ARG A 72 -9.52 16.84 -3.72
CA ARG A 72 -9.06 15.45 -3.75
C ARG A 72 -10.24 14.50 -3.83
N ASP A 73 -10.11 13.50 -4.70
CA ASP A 73 -11.14 12.48 -4.92
C ASP A 73 -11.50 11.77 -3.60
N PRO A 74 -12.79 11.65 -3.25
CA PRO A 74 -13.22 11.09 -1.98
C PRO A 74 -12.99 9.58 -1.86
N MET A 75 -12.75 8.88 -2.96
CA MET A 75 -12.49 7.44 -3.00
C MET A 75 -11.00 7.09 -2.98
N VAL A 76 -10.12 8.10 -2.99
CA VAL A 76 -8.69 7.91 -3.21
C VAL A 76 -7.89 8.29 -1.96
N ALA A 77 -6.96 7.41 -1.59
CA ALA A 77 -5.99 7.69 -0.54
C ALA A 77 -4.87 8.62 -1.06
N HIS A 78 -4.41 9.54 -0.23
CA HIS A 78 -3.34 10.48 -0.56
C HIS A 78 -2.27 10.51 0.55
N ARG A 79 -1.06 10.93 0.18
CA ARG A 79 0.07 11.17 1.10
C ARG A 79 0.70 12.51 0.80
N GLN A 80 0.98 13.29 1.83
CA GLN A 80 1.73 14.53 1.73
C GLN A 80 3.22 14.24 1.72
N THR A 81 3.92 14.81 0.75
CA THR A 81 5.37 14.71 0.60
C THR A 81 5.99 16.10 0.51
N ASP A 82 7.18 16.27 1.08
CA ASP A 82 7.85 17.58 1.12
C ASP A 82 8.22 18.08 -0.29
N LYS A 83 8.42 17.16 -1.26
CA LYS A 83 8.85 17.49 -2.63
C LYS A 83 7.71 17.72 -3.62
N ARG A 84 6.61 16.98 -3.49
CA ARG A 84 5.53 16.94 -4.50
C ARG A 84 4.18 17.39 -3.93
N GLY A 85 4.13 17.78 -2.66
CA GLY A 85 2.87 18.01 -1.98
C GLY A 85 2.08 16.71 -1.87
N TRP A 86 0.77 16.79 -2.06
CA TRP A 86 -0.13 15.65 -2.01
C TRP A 86 0.02 14.78 -3.25
N ILE A 87 0.34 13.50 -3.03
CA ILE A 87 0.37 12.47 -4.06
C ILE A 87 -0.72 11.44 -3.78
N THR A 88 -1.28 10.86 -4.83
CA THR A 88 -2.18 9.72 -4.72
C THR A 88 -1.42 8.45 -4.33
N ILE A 89 -1.98 7.68 -3.42
CA ILE A 89 -1.57 6.31 -3.14
C ILE A 89 -2.38 5.41 -4.07
N GLY A 90 -1.74 4.89 -5.10
CA GLY A 90 -2.36 4.04 -6.12
C GLY A 90 -1.64 2.71 -6.28
N LEU A 91 -2.10 1.91 -7.24
CA LEU A 91 -1.49 0.63 -7.57
C LEU A 91 -0.15 0.84 -8.29
N ASP A 92 0.87 0.13 -7.83
CA ASP A 92 2.22 0.12 -8.42
C ASP A 92 2.45 -1.27 -9.05
N PRO A 93 2.83 -1.35 -10.35
CA PRO A 93 3.15 -2.63 -11.00
C PRO A 93 4.19 -3.47 -10.26
N LYS A 94 5.04 -2.83 -9.43
CA LYS A 94 6.16 -3.44 -8.70
C LYS A 94 5.88 -3.59 -7.20
N ARG A 95 4.73 -3.18 -6.69
CA ARG A 95 4.38 -3.27 -5.25
C ARG A 95 2.94 -3.70 -5.07
N MET A 96 2.71 -4.63 -4.15
CA MET A 96 1.36 -4.95 -3.69
C MET A 96 0.82 -3.83 -2.81
N PHE A 97 -0.47 -3.53 -2.90
CA PHE A 97 -1.13 -2.42 -2.22
C PHE A 97 -1.10 -2.55 -0.71
N TRP A 98 -1.16 -3.77 -0.15
CA TRP A 98 -1.16 -3.98 1.31
C TRP A 98 0.04 -3.30 2.00
N ARG A 99 1.14 -3.09 1.28
CA ARG A 99 2.35 -2.39 1.74
C ARG A 99 2.15 -0.88 1.96
N GLU A 100 1.03 -0.33 1.51
CA GLU A 100 0.59 1.05 1.71
C GLU A 100 -0.71 1.11 2.54
N ALA A 101 -1.20 -0.03 3.04
CA ALA A 101 -2.48 -0.10 3.74
C ALA A 101 -2.51 0.73 5.02
N ASN A 102 -1.36 1.07 5.62
CA ASN A 102 -1.29 1.96 6.77
C ASN A 102 -1.98 3.32 6.52
N ALA A 103 -1.98 3.80 5.28
CA ALA A 103 -2.66 5.05 4.91
C ALA A 103 -4.20 4.98 5.02
N LEU A 104 -4.77 3.76 5.11
CA LEU A 104 -6.20 3.56 5.35
C LEU A 104 -6.57 3.69 6.84
N PHE A 105 -5.62 3.44 7.73
CA PHE A 105 -5.82 3.43 9.19
C PHE A 105 -5.26 4.68 9.90
N SER A 106 -4.30 5.36 9.29
CA SER A 106 -3.49 6.43 9.92
C SER A 106 -4.29 7.56 10.57
N ALA A 107 -5.49 7.87 10.06
CA ALA A 107 -6.37 8.89 10.61
C ALA A 107 -6.87 8.57 12.03
N ALA A 108 -6.88 7.29 12.44
CA ALA A 108 -7.28 6.89 13.79
C ALA A 108 -6.18 7.12 14.85
N ALA A 109 -4.91 7.24 14.43
CA ALA A 109 -3.80 7.34 15.37
C ALA A 109 -3.38 8.77 15.71
N ILE A 110 -3.39 9.71 14.73
CA ILE A 110 -2.77 11.04 14.90
C ILE A 110 -3.56 12.11 14.12
N SER A 111 -3.81 13.26 14.74
CA SER A 111 -4.51 14.41 14.14
C SER A 111 -3.70 15.18 13.08
N ASP A 112 -2.36 15.12 13.11
CA ASP A 112 -1.43 15.71 12.14
C ASP A 112 -0.79 14.67 11.22
N CYS A 113 -1.63 13.75 10.72
CA CYS A 113 -1.20 12.65 9.88
C CYS A 113 -0.93 13.13 8.43
N LYS A 114 0.24 12.76 7.87
CA LYS A 114 0.61 13.07 6.46
C LYS A 114 -0.18 12.27 5.43
N ASP A 115 -0.99 11.31 5.86
CA ASP A 115 -1.84 10.50 5.00
C ASP A 115 -3.28 11.03 5.05
N GLN A 116 -3.99 10.89 3.94
CA GLN A 116 -5.42 11.16 3.87
C GLN A 116 -6.09 9.93 3.28
N ARG A 117 -6.90 9.25 4.08
CA ARG A 117 -7.67 8.09 3.64
C ARG A 117 -8.88 8.51 2.78
N PRO A 118 -9.49 7.57 2.04
CA PRO A 118 -10.76 7.80 1.37
C PRO A 118 -11.84 8.25 2.37
N LYS A 119 -12.68 9.20 1.96
CA LYS A 119 -13.80 9.71 2.78
C LYS A 119 -14.83 8.62 3.12
N ALA A 120 -14.94 7.59 2.30
CA ALA A 120 -15.78 6.44 2.62
C ALA A 120 -15.33 5.78 3.93
N LEU A 121 -14.02 5.71 4.19
CA LEU A 121 -13.49 5.21 5.46
C LEU A 121 -13.69 6.21 6.60
N ASP A 122 -13.64 7.52 6.34
CA ASP A 122 -14.03 8.51 7.36
C ASP A 122 -15.48 8.34 7.81
N LEU A 123 -16.39 8.11 6.86
CA LEU A 123 -17.79 7.84 7.15
C LEU A 123 -17.97 6.53 7.91
N LEU A 124 -17.34 5.45 7.47
CA LEU A 124 -17.42 4.13 8.13
C LEU A 124 -16.85 4.16 9.54
N SER A 125 -15.91 5.07 9.81
CA SER A 125 -15.34 5.26 11.13
C SER A 125 -16.24 6.01 12.12
N SER A 126 -17.36 6.58 11.68
CA SER A 126 -18.25 7.34 12.56
C SER A 126 -18.99 6.42 13.53
N PRO A 127 -19.29 6.89 14.77
CA PRO A 127 -20.07 6.10 15.72
C PRO A 127 -21.42 5.65 15.16
N GLU A 128 -22.10 6.50 14.39
CA GLU A 128 -23.39 6.20 13.77
C GLU A 128 -23.28 5.10 12.72
N ALA A 129 -22.23 5.14 11.89
CA ALA A 129 -21.98 4.10 10.89
C ALA A 129 -21.64 2.77 11.56
N LEU A 130 -20.77 2.79 12.59
CA LEU A 130 -20.38 1.59 13.34
C LEU A 130 -21.55 0.96 14.10
N ASP A 131 -22.48 1.76 14.64
CA ASP A 131 -23.72 1.27 15.26
C ASP A 131 -24.63 0.60 14.22
N ALA A 132 -24.78 1.23 13.05
CA ALA A 132 -25.64 0.72 11.99
C ALA A 132 -25.12 -0.58 11.33
N ILE A 133 -23.81 -0.71 11.14
CA ILE A 133 -23.21 -1.90 10.49
C ILE A 133 -22.74 -2.96 11.48
N GLY A 134 -22.56 -2.59 12.75
CA GLY A 134 -21.90 -3.38 13.78
C GLY A 134 -20.37 -3.25 13.71
N GLY A 135 -19.72 -2.81 14.79
CA GLY A 135 -18.26 -2.60 14.82
C GLY A 135 -17.42 -3.86 14.56
N ASP A 136 -17.97 -5.05 14.80
CA ASP A 136 -17.34 -6.34 14.50
C ASP A 136 -17.63 -6.86 13.09
N ALA A 137 -18.42 -6.15 12.29
CA ALA A 137 -18.64 -6.50 10.89
C ALA A 137 -17.30 -6.51 10.14
N THR A 138 -17.10 -7.57 9.37
CA THR A 138 -15.94 -7.69 8.50
C THR A 138 -16.24 -7.02 7.17
N LEU A 139 -15.43 -6.03 6.80
CA LEU A 139 -15.56 -5.27 5.58
C LEU A 139 -14.56 -5.77 4.53
N ASP A 140 -15.03 -5.90 3.30
CA ASP A 140 -14.19 -6.11 2.12
C ASP A 140 -13.92 -4.75 1.47
N LEU A 141 -12.64 -4.40 1.36
CA LEU A 141 -12.17 -3.18 0.74
C LEU A 141 -11.58 -3.51 -0.62
N ASP A 142 -12.25 -3.06 -1.66
CA ASP A 142 -11.78 -3.17 -3.03
C ASP A 142 -10.91 -1.98 -3.40
N VAL A 143 -9.66 -2.28 -3.77
CA VAL A 143 -8.72 -1.29 -4.28
C VAL A 143 -8.60 -1.49 -5.77
N LEU A 144 -9.37 -0.69 -6.50
CA LEU A 144 -9.41 -0.72 -7.96
C LEU A 144 -8.51 0.38 -8.51
N GLY A 145 -7.64 0.02 -9.44
CA GLY A 145 -6.76 1.01 -10.02
C GLY A 145 -6.16 0.58 -11.34
N LEU A 146 -5.71 1.60 -12.07
CA LEU A 146 -4.83 1.44 -13.21
C LEU A 146 -3.54 2.20 -12.96
N SER A 147 -2.43 1.66 -13.45
CA SER A 147 -1.15 2.35 -13.51
C SER A 147 -0.87 2.66 -14.98
N ALA A 148 -0.59 3.92 -15.28
CA ALA A 148 -0.36 4.38 -16.63
C ALA A 148 0.83 5.34 -16.69
N GLU A 149 1.69 5.13 -17.68
CA GLU A 149 2.74 6.07 -18.07
C GLU A 149 2.33 6.75 -19.37
N LYS A 150 1.84 7.99 -19.26
CA LYS A 150 1.28 8.77 -20.38
C LYS A 150 0.12 8.04 -21.07
N SER A 151 0.35 7.46 -22.24
CA SER A 151 -0.64 6.73 -23.03
C SER A 151 -0.54 5.22 -22.89
N ARG A 152 0.50 4.70 -22.21
CA ARG A 152 0.68 3.26 -22.00
C ARG A 152 0.05 2.86 -20.68
N LEU A 153 -0.84 1.87 -20.73
CA LEU A 153 -1.36 1.19 -19.55
C LEU A 153 -0.36 0.11 -19.13
N ASP A 154 0.19 0.23 -17.92
CA ASP A 154 1.16 -0.71 -17.36
C ASP A 154 0.47 -1.77 -16.48
N LEU A 155 -0.65 -1.40 -15.85
CA LEU A 155 -1.40 -2.29 -14.97
C LEU A 155 -2.88 -1.88 -14.94
N ILE A 156 -3.76 -2.88 -14.91
CA ILE A 156 -5.13 -2.77 -14.42
C ILE A 156 -5.27 -3.88 -13.39
N ARG A 157 -5.65 -3.56 -12.16
CA ARG A 157 -5.71 -4.54 -11.09
C ARG A 157 -6.80 -4.18 -10.08
N ALA A 158 -7.39 -5.23 -9.52
CA ALA A 158 -8.15 -5.18 -8.28
C ALA A 158 -7.31 -5.87 -7.20
N GLU A 159 -7.13 -5.22 -6.06
CA GLU A 159 -6.62 -5.84 -4.85
C GLU A 159 -7.68 -5.75 -3.76
N HIS A 160 -7.70 -6.74 -2.87
CA HIS A 160 -8.69 -6.85 -1.82
C HIS A 160 -8.01 -6.79 -0.46
N LEU A 161 -8.60 -6.08 0.48
CA LEU A 161 -8.19 -6.06 1.88
C LEU A 161 -9.41 -6.30 2.76
N ARG A 162 -9.29 -7.17 3.75
CA ARG A 162 -10.38 -7.52 4.66
C ARG A 162 -10.02 -7.11 6.08
N ALA A 163 -10.88 -6.33 6.73
CA ALA A 163 -10.67 -5.86 8.10
C ALA A 163 -12.02 -5.67 8.83
N ARG A 164 -12.01 -5.79 10.15
CA ARG A 164 -13.20 -5.44 10.96
C ARG A 164 -13.41 -3.92 10.94
N ALA A 165 -14.66 -3.49 10.86
CA ALA A 165 -15.04 -2.08 10.73
C ALA A 165 -14.41 -1.21 11.84
N ARG A 166 -14.42 -1.68 13.09
CA ARG A 166 -13.84 -0.97 14.23
C ARG A 166 -12.35 -0.64 14.10
N LEU A 167 -11.58 -1.43 13.34
CA LEU A 167 -10.13 -1.22 13.21
C LEU A 167 -9.80 0.10 12.51
N PHE A 168 -10.69 0.61 11.65
CA PHE A 168 -10.50 1.91 10.98
C PHE A 168 -10.65 3.10 11.93
N SER A 169 -11.19 2.91 13.13
CA SER A 169 -11.33 3.95 14.16
C SER A 169 -10.44 3.69 15.38
N ASP A 170 -9.63 2.63 15.36
CA ASP A 170 -8.78 2.23 16.46
C ASP A 170 -7.33 2.69 16.24
N GLY A 171 -6.86 3.60 17.10
CA GLY A 171 -5.50 4.12 17.07
C GLY A 171 -4.43 3.06 17.37
N VAL A 172 -4.76 2.02 18.14
CA VAL A 172 -3.87 0.88 18.40
C VAL A 172 -3.73 0.05 17.14
N ALA A 173 -4.84 -0.34 16.50
CA ALA A 173 -4.81 -1.04 15.22
C ALA A 173 -4.03 -0.27 14.15
N ALA A 174 -4.24 1.04 14.04
CA ALA A 174 -3.50 1.89 13.12
C ALA A 174 -1.98 1.87 13.39
N THR A 175 -1.58 1.89 14.66
CA THR A 175 -0.18 1.78 15.08
C THR A 175 0.40 0.42 14.73
N GLU A 176 -0.30 -0.67 15.04
CA GLU A 176 0.17 -2.03 14.75
C GLU A 176 0.29 -2.31 13.25
N VAL A 177 -0.65 -1.83 12.42
CA VAL A 177 -0.55 -1.92 10.96
C VAL A 177 0.69 -1.19 10.45
N ALA A 178 0.96 0.02 10.97
CA ALA A 178 2.15 0.77 10.60
C ALA A 178 3.45 0.05 11.01
N ILE A 179 3.51 -0.50 12.23
CA ILE A 179 4.65 -1.28 12.73
C ILE A 179 4.86 -2.54 11.86
N ALA A 180 3.79 -3.28 11.58
CA ALA A 180 3.85 -4.49 10.76
C ALA A 180 4.48 -4.22 9.39
N ILE A 181 4.00 -3.19 8.68
CA ILE A 181 4.50 -2.84 7.34
C ILE A 181 5.92 -2.28 7.40
N ASN A 182 6.14 -1.23 8.21
CA ASN A 182 7.36 -0.42 8.16
C ASN A 182 8.52 -1.03 8.95
N GLU A 183 8.23 -1.71 10.05
CA GLU A 183 9.26 -2.21 10.97
C GLU A 183 9.43 -3.72 10.92
N LYS A 184 8.39 -4.48 10.54
CA LYS A 184 8.49 -5.95 10.46
C LYS A 184 8.76 -6.43 9.04
N ALA A 185 7.81 -6.22 8.13
CA ALA A 185 7.91 -6.72 6.75
C ALA A 185 9.06 -6.06 5.97
N THR A 186 9.17 -4.73 6.04
CA THR A 186 10.25 -3.99 5.35
C THR A 186 11.64 -4.38 5.85
N VAL A 187 11.82 -4.59 7.16
CA VAL A 187 13.09 -5.06 7.72
C VAL A 187 13.40 -6.49 7.27
N ALA A 188 12.42 -7.38 7.28
CA ALA A 188 12.62 -8.77 6.89
C ALA A 188 13.00 -8.91 5.40
N VAL A 189 12.26 -8.26 4.50
CA VAL A 189 12.57 -8.30 3.06
C VAL A 189 13.84 -7.52 2.74
N GLY A 190 14.13 -6.43 3.46
CA GLY A 190 15.41 -5.73 3.38
C GLY A 190 16.60 -6.60 3.79
N ALA A 191 16.45 -7.39 4.86
CA ALA A 191 17.46 -8.36 5.31
C ALA A 191 17.68 -9.47 4.28
N LEU A 192 16.60 -10.01 3.71
CA LEU A 192 16.65 -10.97 2.61
C LEU A 192 17.43 -10.40 1.43
N ARG A 193 17.08 -9.19 0.96
CA ARG A 193 17.78 -8.56 -0.17
C ARG A 193 19.27 -8.36 0.12
N ALA A 194 19.62 -7.86 1.31
CA ALA A 194 21.01 -7.66 1.70
C ALA A 194 21.81 -8.98 1.72
N ALA A 195 21.19 -10.06 2.19
CA ALA A 195 21.79 -11.40 2.19
C ALA A 195 22.00 -11.94 0.77
N LEU A 196 21.01 -11.77 -0.12
CA LEU A 196 21.11 -12.17 -1.53
C LEU A 196 22.19 -11.37 -2.27
N VAL A 197 22.30 -10.07 -2.01
CA VAL A 197 23.39 -9.23 -2.57
C VAL A 197 24.74 -9.75 -2.09
N LYS A 198 24.89 -10.08 -0.81
CA LYS A 198 26.15 -10.65 -0.30
C LYS A 198 26.46 -12.00 -0.95
N TYR A 199 25.45 -12.87 -1.06
CA TYR A 199 25.56 -14.18 -1.70
C TYR A 199 26.01 -14.04 -3.18
N ALA A 200 25.29 -13.24 -3.97
CA ALA A 200 25.62 -12.96 -5.37
C ALA A 200 27.02 -12.36 -5.53
N ALA A 201 27.39 -11.37 -4.72
CA ALA A 201 28.71 -10.77 -4.78
C ALA A 201 29.82 -11.79 -4.54
N VAL A 202 29.70 -12.65 -3.53
CA VAL A 202 30.72 -13.69 -3.25
C VAL A 202 30.75 -14.74 -4.36
N ALA A 203 29.60 -15.14 -4.89
CA ALA A 203 29.51 -16.12 -5.98
C ALA A 203 30.12 -15.62 -7.30
N LEU A 204 29.98 -14.33 -7.60
CA LEU A 204 30.49 -13.70 -8.81
C LEU A 204 31.95 -13.22 -8.71
N SER A 205 32.61 -13.42 -7.56
CA SER A 205 34.00 -13.02 -7.29
C SER A 205 34.96 -14.22 -7.34
N PRO A 206 35.39 -14.74 -8.50
CA PRO A 206 36.46 -15.71 -8.55
C PRO A 206 37.79 -15.05 -8.17
N GLY A 207 38.46 -15.57 -7.12
CA GLY A 207 39.73 -15.03 -6.61
C GLY A 207 39.56 -13.68 -5.91
N ASP A 208 40.44 -12.72 -6.24
CA ASP A 208 40.46 -11.36 -5.67
C ASP A 208 39.64 -10.34 -6.49
N ARG A 209 38.88 -10.80 -7.49
CA ARG A 209 38.08 -9.91 -8.33
C ARG A 209 36.86 -9.38 -7.56
N THR A 210 36.65 -8.08 -7.60
CA THR A 210 35.39 -7.44 -7.21
C THR A 210 34.39 -7.51 -8.37
N PRO A 211 33.14 -7.96 -8.16
CA PRO A 211 32.15 -8.09 -9.22
C PRO A 211 31.53 -6.73 -9.51
N ASP A 212 31.04 -6.55 -10.75
CA ASP A 212 30.32 -5.33 -11.09
C ASP A 212 28.99 -5.28 -10.30
N SER A 213 28.67 -4.10 -9.74
CA SER A 213 27.49 -3.96 -8.90
C SER A 213 26.18 -4.21 -9.66
N LYS A 214 26.11 -3.86 -10.95
CA LYS A 214 24.91 -4.09 -11.77
C LYS A 214 24.74 -5.58 -12.08
N GLU A 215 25.83 -6.32 -12.26
CA GLU A 215 25.78 -7.79 -12.41
C GLU A 215 25.25 -8.46 -11.14
N VAL A 216 25.72 -8.01 -9.96
CA VAL A 216 25.21 -8.49 -8.67
C VAL A 216 23.71 -8.25 -8.54
N TYR A 217 23.24 -7.01 -8.77
CA TYR A 217 21.81 -6.71 -8.66
C TYR A 217 20.97 -7.45 -9.70
N ARG A 218 21.46 -7.60 -10.94
CA ARG A 218 20.75 -8.37 -11.97
C ARG A 218 20.58 -9.83 -11.57
N LEU A 219 21.60 -10.45 -11.01
CA LEU A 219 21.52 -11.82 -10.51
C LEU A 219 20.52 -11.91 -9.34
N VAL A 220 20.58 -10.97 -8.38
CA VAL A 220 19.63 -10.92 -7.25
C VAL A 220 18.19 -10.79 -7.73
N ASP A 221 17.94 -9.89 -8.67
CA ASP A 221 16.60 -9.63 -9.20
C ASP A 221 16.09 -10.85 -10.00
N SER A 222 16.98 -11.61 -10.67
CA SER A 222 16.61 -12.81 -11.44
C SER A 222 16.05 -13.95 -10.57
N TRP A 223 16.35 -14.00 -9.28
CA TRP A 223 15.78 -15.00 -8.37
C TRP A 223 14.35 -14.72 -7.98
N GLY A 224 13.85 -13.49 -8.13
CA GLY A 224 12.49 -13.12 -7.74
C GLY A 224 12.18 -13.25 -6.24
N ALA A 225 13.13 -13.65 -5.40
CA ALA A 225 12.92 -14.00 -4.00
C ALA A 225 12.36 -12.86 -3.14
N THR A 226 12.67 -11.60 -3.48
CA THR A 226 12.09 -10.45 -2.76
C THR A 226 10.62 -10.24 -3.13
N THR A 227 10.24 -10.48 -4.39
CA THR A 227 8.85 -10.45 -4.85
C THR A 227 8.04 -11.57 -4.20
N GLU A 228 8.59 -12.78 -4.18
CA GLU A 228 7.99 -13.94 -3.52
C GLU A 228 7.78 -13.69 -2.02
N ALA A 229 8.77 -13.13 -1.33
CA ALA A 229 8.65 -12.78 0.07
C ALA A 229 7.53 -11.74 0.32
N TRP A 230 7.43 -10.70 -0.51
CA TRP A 230 6.32 -9.74 -0.40
C TRP A 230 4.95 -10.38 -0.65
N SER A 231 4.87 -11.34 -1.57
CA SER A 231 3.64 -12.10 -1.83
C SER A 231 3.22 -12.93 -0.62
N ALA A 232 4.13 -13.74 -0.09
CA ALA A 232 3.85 -14.59 1.05
C ALA A 232 3.50 -13.79 2.31
N LEU A 233 4.11 -12.62 2.50
CA LEU A 233 3.76 -11.74 3.62
C LEU A 233 2.39 -11.07 3.48
N GLY A 234 1.82 -10.98 2.28
CA GLY A 234 0.45 -10.48 2.09
C GLY A 234 -0.58 -11.34 2.81
N GLU A 235 -0.50 -12.66 2.67
CA GLU A 235 -1.40 -13.60 3.35
C GLU A 235 -1.27 -13.50 4.88
N HIS A 236 -0.05 -13.31 5.37
CA HIS A 236 0.20 -13.10 6.80
C HIS A 236 -0.27 -11.73 7.29
N PHE A 237 -0.29 -10.72 6.43
CA PHE A 237 -0.81 -9.40 6.75
C PHE A 237 -2.34 -9.43 6.86
N ASP A 238 -3.02 -10.19 5.98
CA ASP A 238 -4.47 -10.42 6.13
C ASP A 238 -4.81 -11.16 7.42
N ALA A 239 -3.97 -12.14 7.81
CA ALA A 239 -4.11 -12.80 9.11
C ALA A 239 -3.89 -11.82 10.28
N LEU A 240 -2.92 -10.91 10.19
CA LEU A 240 -2.71 -9.86 11.19
C LEU A 240 -3.96 -8.98 11.34
N LEU A 241 -4.57 -8.52 10.24
CA LEU A 241 -5.77 -7.68 10.29
C LEU A 241 -6.96 -8.40 10.96
N ARG A 242 -7.07 -9.72 10.77
CA ARG A 242 -8.05 -10.54 11.47
C ARG A 242 -7.72 -10.65 12.96
N ASP A 243 -6.47 -10.97 13.29
CA ASP A 243 -5.98 -11.17 14.66
C ASP A 243 -6.11 -9.88 15.49
N LEU A 244 -5.88 -8.70 14.91
CA LEU A 244 -6.13 -7.40 15.59
C LEU A 244 -7.58 -7.22 16.04
N GLY A 245 -8.51 -7.96 15.43
CA GLY A 245 -9.91 -8.01 15.85
C GLY A 245 -10.23 -9.10 16.87
N GLU A 246 -9.32 -10.00 17.21
CA GLU A 246 -9.61 -11.26 17.93
C GLU A 246 -8.74 -11.50 19.15
N VAL A 247 -7.49 -11.07 19.11
CA VAL A 247 -6.49 -11.29 20.17
C VAL A 247 -5.84 -9.97 20.56
N GLU A 248 -4.99 -10.02 21.58
CA GLU A 248 -4.23 -8.84 22.01
C GLU A 248 -3.33 -8.33 20.87
N PRO A 249 -3.26 -6.99 20.65
CA PRO A 249 -2.49 -6.41 19.53
C PRO A 249 -1.02 -6.84 19.51
N GLU A 250 -0.42 -7.01 20.69
CA GLU A 250 0.94 -7.52 20.84
C GLU A 250 1.08 -8.96 20.32
N GLU A 251 0.14 -9.84 20.65
CA GLU A 251 0.16 -11.22 20.17
C GLU A 251 0.03 -11.28 18.64
N ALA A 252 -0.88 -10.49 18.07
CA ALA A 252 -1.04 -10.37 16.61
C ALA A 252 0.26 -9.90 15.93
N ARG A 253 0.90 -8.87 16.50
CA ARG A 253 2.20 -8.36 16.04
C ARG A 253 3.30 -9.41 16.12
N GLU A 254 3.37 -10.16 17.21
CA GLU A 254 4.38 -11.20 17.40
C GLU A 254 4.22 -12.33 16.37
N ARG A 255 2.99 -12.81 16.14
CA ARG A 255 2.69 -13.81 15.11
C ARG A 255 3.15 -13.33 13.73
N PHE A 256 2.86 -12.08 13.38
CA PHE A 256 3.30 -11.49 12.11
C PHE A 256 4.82 -11.34 12.02
N ALA A 257 5.49 -10.92 13.09
CA ALA A 257 6.95 -10.82 13.14
C ALA A 257 7.63 -12.20 13.01
N GLN A 258 7.06 -13.25 13.60
CA GLN A 258 7.52 -14.62 13.39
C GLN A 258 7.34 -15.07 11.94
N ALA A 259 6.22 -14.74 11.30
CA ALA A 259 6.00 -15.01 9.88
C ALA A 259 7.04 -14.30 9.00
N CYS A 260 7.34 -13.03 9.28
CA CYS A 260 8.41 -12.25 8.64
C CYS A 260 9.78 -12.96 8.68
N LEU A 261 10.15 -13.50 9.85
CA LEU A 261 11.39 -14.27 10.01
C LEU A 261 11.39 -15.53 9.15
N ARG A 262 10.31 -16.32 9.22
CA ARG A 262 10.20 -17.60 8.48
C ARG A 262 10.23 -17.38 6.98
N VAL A 263 9.46 -16.43 6.47
CA VAL A 263 9.40 -16.12 5.03
C VAL A 263 10.76 -15.65 4.51
N ALA A 264 11.43 -14.72 5.20
CA ALA A 264 12.75 -14.24 4.76
C ALA A 264 13.80 -15.37 4.72
N GLN A 265 13.77 -16.28 5.69
CA GLN A 265 14.65 -17.45 5.73
C GLN A 265 14.33 -18.46 4.63
N ALA A 266 13.04 -18.76 4.42
CA ALA A 266 12.59 -19.69 3.40
C ALA A 266 12.95 -19.19 1.98
N CYS A 267 12.66 -17.93 1.66
CA CYS A 267 12.98 -17.35 0.36
C CYS A 267 14.50 -17.29 0.12
N PHE A 268 15.32 -17.03 1.15
CA PHE A 268 16.77 -17.10 1.01
C PHE A 268 17.24 -18.53 0.74
N ALA A 269 16.73 -19.51 1.49
CA ALA A 269 17.08 -20.92 1.30
C ALA A 269 16.69 -21.42 -0.09
N ALA A 270 15.50 -21.07 -0.57
CA ALA A 270 15.02 -21.41 -1.91
C ALA A 270 15.90 -20.80 -3.01
N ALA A 271 16.16 -19.49 -2.94
CA ALA A 271 16.96 -18.77 -3.94
C ALA A 271 18.42 -19.27 -4.04
N THR A 272 18.96 -19.81 -2.95
CA THR A 272 20.36 -20.26 -2.89
C THR A 272 20.52 -21.78 -3.04
N ALA A 273 19.43 -22.54 -3.17
CA ALA A 273 19.45 -24.00 -3.20
C ALA A 273 20.32 -24.57 -4.33
N ALA A 274 20.18 -24.05 -5.55
CA ALA A 274 20.91 -24.51 -6.73
C ALA A 274 22.44 -24.30 -6.63
N GLY A 275 22.90 -23.34 -5.82
CA GLY A 275 24.32 -23.08 -5.61
C GLY A 275 25.01 -24.09 -4.67
N ARG A 276 24.28 -25.00 -4.03
CA ARG A 276 24.88 -25.86 -2.99
C ARG A 276 25.82 -26.94 -3.52
N GLU A 277 25.94 -27.08 -4.83
CA GLU A 277 26.75 -28.12 -5.49
C GLU A 277 28.21 -27.71 -5.73
N SER A 278 28.57 -26.45 -5.48
CA SER A 278 29.92 -25.93 -5.73
C SER A 278 30.49 -25.20 -4.52
N GLY A 279 31.76 -25.47 -4.17
CA GLY A 279 32.42 -24.92 -2.98
C GLY A 279 32.40 -23.38 -2.90
N ARG A 280 32.49 -22.68 -4.04
CA ARG A 280 32.39 -21.21 -4.09
C ARG A 280 31.01 -20.72 -3.63
N TRP A 281 29.98 -21.38 -4.11
CA TRP A 281 28.60 -21.02 -3.83
C TRP A 281 28.18 -21.45 -2.42
N LEU A 282 28.77 -22.53 -1.87
CA LEU A 282 28.64 -22.87 -0.45
C LEU A 282 29.25 -21.80 0.46
N LYS A 283 30.44 -21.28 0.14
CA LYS A 283 31.03 -20.13 0.86
C LYS A 283 30.13 -18.89 0.76
N ALA A 284 29.58 -18.63 -0.42
CA ALA A 284 28.64 -17.53 -0.62
C ALA A 284 27.40 -17.70 0.26
N ALA A 285 26.83 -18.91 0.33
CA ALA A 285 25.64 -19.22 1.13
C ALA A 285 25.89 -18.93 2.61
N ALA A 286 26.97 -19.47 3.19
CA ALA A 286 27.32 -19.24 4.59
C ALA A 286 27.51 -17.74 4.93
N LEU A 287 28.14 -16.97 4.03
CA LEU A 287 28.31 -15.52 4.23
C LEU A 287 27.00 -14.74 4.07
N GLY A 288 26.14 -15.16 3.14
CA GLY A 288 24.79 -14.61 2.97
C GLY A 288 23.91 -14.86 4.19
N GLU A 289 23.88 -16.10 4.70
CA GLU A 289 23.14 -16.49 5.92
C GLU A 289 23.60 -15.69 7.13
N ARG A 290 24.91 -15.47 7.30
CA ARG A 290 25.45 -14.62 8.36
C ARG A 290 24.90 -13.19 8.28
N VAL A 291 24.83 -12.61 7.08
CA VAL A 291 24.23 -11.29 6.87
C VAL A 291 22.74 -11.30 7.18
N LEU A 292 22.02 -12.32 6.71
CA LEU A 292 20.59 -12.48 6.98
C LEU A 292 20.31 -12.51 8.48
N HIS A 293 20.99 -13.39 9.23
CA HIS A 293 20.81 -13.51 10.67
C HIS A 293 21.17 -12.23 11.42
N ALA A 294 22.24 -11.54 11.03
CA ALA A 294 22.63 -10.28 11.65
C ALA A 294 21.56 -9.19 11.43
N LYS A 295 21.02 -9.08 10.21
CA LYS A 295 20.01 -8.08 9.86
C LYS A 295 18.61 -8.41 10.40
N LEU A 296 18.28 -9.68 10.62
CA LEU A 296 17.04 -10.12 11.27
C LEU A 296 17.10 -10.05 12.81
N ARG A 297 18.25 -9.74 13.40
CA ARG A 297 18.41 -9.65 14.86
C ARG A 297 17.39 -8.71 15.53
N PRO A 298 17.08 -7.50 15.02
CA PRO A 298 16.09 -6.62 15.63
C PRO A 298 14.71 -7.27 15.79
N LEU A 299 14.25 -8.02 14.77
CA LEU A 299 12.98 -8.75 14.82
C LEU A 299 13.00 -9.87 15.86
N ARG A 300 14.12 -10.60 15.97
CA ARG A 300 14.28 -11.65 16.98
C ARG A 300 14.34 -11.09 18.40
N THR A 301 14.93 -9.91 18.56
CA THR A 301 14.96 -9.22 19.86
C THR A 301 13.56 -8.73 20.24
N SER A 302 12.78 -8.19 19.30
CA SER A 302 11.41 -7.74 19.60
C SER A 302 10.49 -8.89 20.01
N LEU A 303 10.76 -10.13 19.58
CA LEU A 303 10.02 -11.33 20.00
C LEU A 303 10.47 -11.90 21.36
N ARG A 304 11.53 -11.35 21.96
CA ARG A 304 12.16 -11.87 23.18
C ARG A 304 12.06 -10.90 24.35
N ALA A 305 11.66 -9.66 24.13
CA ALA A 305 11.53 -8.67 25.19
C ALA A 305 10.26 -8.98 26.00
N PRO A 306 10.36 -9.35 27.30
CA PRO A 306 9.18 -9.50 28.14
C PRO A 306 8.75 -8.15 28.73
N GLU A 307 7.44 -7.85 28.66
CA GLU A 307 6.52 -6.98 29.46
C GLU A 307 7.01 -5.87 30.43
N SER A 308 8.28 -5.47 30.49
CA SER A 308 8.78 -4.69 31.63
C SER A 308 8.51 -3.17 31.60
N SER A 309 7.59 -2.67 30.77
CA SER A 309 7.21 -1.23 30.80
C SER A 309 5.74 -0.94 31.10
N SER A 310 4.87 -1.96 31.19
CA SER A 310 3.43 -1.75 31.47
C SER A 310 3.07 -1.81 32.96
N ARG A 311 3.83 -2.56 33.78
CA ARG A 311 3.55 -2.71 35.23
C ARG A 311 4.16 -1.62 36.12
N ALA A 312 4.97 -0.71 35.59
CA ALA A 312 5.62 0.32 36.40
C ALA A 312 4.72 1.54 36.70
N GLU A 313 3.64 1.76 35.94
CA GLU A 313 2.74 2.90 36.14
C GLU A 313 1.53 2.57 37.03
N THR A 314 1.16 1.29 37.19
CA THR A 314 0.06 0.89 38.09
C THR A 314 0.47 0.89 39.57
N ASN A 315 1.74 0.59 39.87
CA ASN A 315 2.23 0.58 41.26
C ASN A 315 2.60 1.97 41.82
N ALA A 316 2.54 3.03 41.00
CA ALA A 316 2.76 4.40 41.47
C ALA A 316 1.47 5.06 42.01
N LEU A 317 0.29 4.49 41.73
CA LEU A 317 -1.01 5.02 42.16
C LEU A 317 -1.59 4.31 43.40
N GLU A 318 -1.11 3.11 43.76
CA GLU A 318 -1.57 2.40 44.98
C GLU A 318 -0.70 2.70 46.23
N GLY A 319 0.36 3.50 46.09
CA GLY A 319 1.25 3.91 47.20
C GLY A 319 0.88 5.22 47.90
N GLN A 320 -0.26 5.83 47.56
CA GLN A 320 -0.80 7.03 48.21
C GLN A 320 -2.25 6.80 48.63
N ALA A 321 -2.45 5.89 49.59
CA ALA A 321 -3.68 5.79 50.38
C ALA A 321 -3.29 5.65 51.86
#